data_AF-A0A7L4NYA4-F1
#
_entry.id   AF-A0A7L4NYA4-F1
#
_cell.length_a   1.000
_cell.length_b   1.000
_cell.length_c   1.000
_cell.angle_alpha   90.00
_cell.angle_beta   90.00
_cell.angle_gamma   90.00
#
_symmetry.space_group_name_H-M   'P 1'
#
loop_
_entity.id
_entity.type
_entity.pdbx_description
1 polymer ?
#
loop_
_entity_poly.entity_id
_entity_poly.type
_entity_poly.pdbx_seq_one_letter_code
_entity_poly.pdbx_strand_id
1 'polypeptide(L)'
;MIILGPSAEISNTELVRNLHMMEFPLTIKTTCYGAAISGEKEDVDEAIKRIRKLDPYNIFTKDRGFPPGDPRRCRAKRGGAREGFHQLEKEFELLDDVSKALKNPRKVKVKKVEKISPEEFKKIARECK
;
A
#
# COMPACT_ATOMS: atom_id res chain seq x y z
N MET A 1 -5.21 -2.29 3.69
CA MET A 1 -5.34 -2.98 2.39
C MET A 1 -4.08 -3.75 2.16
N ILE A 2 -4.20 -5.04 1.89
CA ILE A 2 -3.10 -5.94 1.54
C ILE A 2 -2.94 -5.89 0.01
N ILE A 3 -1.71 -5.70 -0.44
CA ILE A 3 -1.32 -5.58 -1.84
C ILE A 3 -0.28 -6.68 -2.11
N LEU A 4 -0.55 -7.51 -3.10
CA LEU A 4 0.41 -8.48 -3.63
C LEU A 4 1.25 -7.77 -4.69
N GLY A 5 2.56 -7.72 -4.51
CA GLY A 5 3.46 -7.09 -5.48
C GLY A 5 3.47 -7.83 -6.84
N PRO A 6 4.03 -7.20 -7.89
CA PRO A 6 4.10 -7.81 -9.23
C PRO A 6 4.79 -9.18 -9.27
N SER A 7 5.75 -9.40 -8.37
CA SER A 7 6.53 -10.63 -8.25
C SER A 7 6.10 -11.52 -7.08
N ALA A 8 4.89 -11.33 -6.56
CA ALA A 8 4.36 -12.19 -5.50
C ALA A 8 4.21 -13.63 -5.98
N GLU A 9 4.65 -14.57 -5.15
CA GLU A 9 4.55 -16.01 -5.44
C GLU A 9 3.15 -16.56 -5.13
N ILE A 10 2.39 -15.87 -4.28
CA ILE A 10 1.03 -16.24 -3.90
C ILE A 10 -0.01 -15.57 -4.81
N SER A 11 -1.08 -16.31 -5.09
CA SER A 11 -2.23 -15.77 -5.83
C SER A 11 -3.19 -15.01 -4.91
N ASN A 12 -4.04 -14.16 -5.50
CA ASN A 12 -5.08 -13.46 -4.75
C ASN A 12 -6.13 -14.41 -4.13
N THR A 13 -6.44 -15.50 -4.82
CA THR A 13 -7.31 -16.56 -4.28
C THR A 13 -6.68 -17.21 -3.05
N GLU A 14 -5.38 -17.49 -3.12
CA GLU A 14 -4.64 -18.07 -1.99
C GLU A 14 -4.55 -17.10 -0.81
N LEU A 15 -4.29 -15.81 -1.06
CA LEU A 15 -4.34 -14.76 -0.05
C LEU A 15 -5.68 -14.77 0.70
N VAL A 16 -6.79 -14.74 -0.04
CA VAL A 16 -8.14 -14.68 0.53
C VAL A 16 -8.48 -15.95 1.30
N ARG A 17 -8.11 -17.12 0.77
CA ARG A 17 -8.27 -18.39 1.47
C ARG A 17 -7.53 -18.38 2.80
N ASN A 18 -6.27 -17.94 2.81
CA ASN A 18 -5.48 -17.85 4.04
C ASN A 18 -6.10 -16.89 5.04
N LEU A 19 -6.60 -15.73 4.61
CA LEU A 19 -7.29 -14.79 5.50
C LEU A 19 -8.55 -15.40 6.13
N HIS A 20 -9.34 -16.17 5.38
CA HIS A 20 -10.50 -16.88 5.94
C HIS A 20 -10.10 -17.99 6.92
N MET A 21 -9.01 -18.72 6.66
CA MET A 21 -8.52 -19.79 7.55
C MET A 21 -7.93 -19.27 8.87
N MET A 22 -7.67 -17.97 9.01
CA MET A 22 -7.19 -17.41 10.27
C MET A 22 -8.30 -17.22 11.32
N GLU A 23 -9.57 -17.36 10.92
CA GLU A 23 -10.75 -17.30 11.80
C GLU A 23 -10.91 -15.99 12.60
N PHE A 24 -10.25 -14.92 12.17
CA PHE A 24 -10.48 -13.59 12.73
C PHE A 24 -11.83 -13.02 12.26
N PRO A 25 -12.53 -12.23 13.09
CA PRO A 25 -13.81 -11.59 12.74
C PRO A 25 -13.61 -10.38 11.80
N LEU A 26 -12.99 -10.62 10.65
CA LEU A 26 -12.64 -9.61 9.65
C LEU A 26 -13.64 -9.59 8.49
N THR A 27 -14.01 -8.39 8.06
CA THR A 27 -14.61 -8.20 6.74
C THR A 27 -13.52 -8.22 5.68
N ILE A 28 -13.62 -9.16 4.75
CA ILE A 28 -12.65 -9.32 3.65
C ILE A 28 -13.33 -8.91 2.33
N LYS A 29 -12.70 -7.99 1.61
CA LYS A 29 -13.10 -7.58 0.27
C LYS A 29 -11.96 -7.79 -0.72
N THR A 30 -12.18 -8.64 -1.71
CA THR A 30 -11.21 -8.90 -2.78
C THR A 30 -11.07 -7.71 -3.73
N THR A 31 -9.88 -7.53 -4.28
CA THR A 31 -9.53 -6.45 -5.23
C THR A 31 -8.59 -7.00 -6.30
N CYS A 32 -8.37 -6.29 -7.42
CA CYS A 32 -7.41 -6.72 -8.44
C CYS A 32 -5.95 -6.78 -7.97
N TYR A 33 -5.60 -6.08 -6.89
CA TYR A 33 -4.22 -6.00 -6.36
C TYR A 33 -4.00 -6.85 -5.10
N GLY A 34 -5.02 -7.55 -4.60
CA GLY A 34 -4.99 -8.21 -3.29
C GLY A 34 -6.32 -8.10 -2.57
N ALA A 35 -6.32 -7.83 -1.26
CA ALA A 35 -7.53 -7.78 -0.44
C ALA A 35 -7.58 -6.57 0.51
N ALA A 36 -8.74 -5.94 0.62
CA ALA A 36 -9.02 -4.97 1.66
C ALA A 36 -9.69 -5.68 2.85
N ILE A 37 -9.05 -5.63 4.01
CA ILE A 37 -9.57 -6.17 5.26
C ILE A 37 -9.94 -5.04 6.22
N SER A 38 -10.97 -5.26 7.05
CA SER A 38 -11.40 -4.34 8.10
C SER A 38 -12.05 -5.10 9.26
N GLY A 39 -11.82 -4.63 10.48
CA GLY A 39 -12.32 -5.20 11.73
C GLY A 39 -11.67 -4.47 12.90
N GLU A 40 -11.61 -5.12 14.06
CA GLU A 40 -10.84 -4.61 15.20
C GLU A 40 -9.34 -4.54 14.86
N LYS A 41 -8.67 -3.55 15.44
CA LYS A 41 -7.29 -3.21 15.08
C LYS A 41 -6.34 -4.38 15.33
N GLU A 42 -6.51 -5.05 16.47
CA GLU A 42 -5.69 -6.15 16.93
C GLU A 42 -5.78 -7.35 15.97
N ASP A 43 -7.00 -7.66 15.52
CA ASP A 43 -7.25 -8.74 14.56
C ASP A 43 -6.67 -8.42 13.18
N VAL A 44 -6.82 -7.18 12.72
CA VAL A 44 -6.27 -6.72 11.44
C VAL A 44 -4.74 -6.78 11.47
N ASP A 45 -4.11 -6.28 12.54
CA ASP A 45 -2.65 -6.23 12.68
C ASP A 45 -2.06 -7.65 12.77
N GLU A 46 -2.70 -8.56 13.51
CA GLU A 46 -2.27 -9.95 13.60
C GLU A 46 -2.48 -10.71 12.27
N ALA A 47 -3.59 -10.50 11.57
CA ALA A 47 -3.80 -11.06 10.24
C ALA A 47 -2.74 -10.59 9.24
N ILE A 48 -2.41 -9.29 9.24
CA ILE A 48 -1.33 -8.72 8.42
C ILE A 48 0.02 -9.37 8.76
N LYS A 49 0.32 -9.52 10.05
CA LYS A 49 1.57 -10.14 10.50
C LYS A 49 1.70 -11.58 10.02
N ARG A 50 0.62 -12.37 10.08
CA ARG A 50 0.60 -13.76 9.61
C ARG A 50 0.71 -13.86 8.10
N ILE A 51 -0.08 -13.08 7.36
CA ILE A 51 -0.10 -13.17 5.91
C ILE A 51 1.23 -12.77 5.28
N ARG A 52 1.92 -11.76 5.85
CA ARG A 52 3.25 -11.34 5.40
C ARG A 52 4.30 -12.43 5.50
N LYS A 53 4.10 -13.48 6.31
CA LYS A 53 5.05 -14.60 6.39
C LYS A 53 4.98 -15.52 5.16
N LEU A 54 3.88 -15.50 4.41
CA LEU A 54 3.71 -16.33 3.21
C LEU A 54 4.66 -15.88 2.09
N ASP A 55 4.78 -14.57 1.91
CA ASP A 55 5.73 -13.96 0.98
C ASP A 55 6.28 -12.66 1.59
N PRO A 56 7.39 -12.75 2.36
CA PRO A 56 7.92 -11.65 3.16
C PRO A 56 8.31 -10.38 2.40
N TYR A 57 8.64 -10.51 1.11
CA TYR A 57 9.17 -9.41 0.30
C TYR A 57 8.17 -8.86 -0.72
N ASN A 58 7.10 -9.60 -1.03
CA ASN A 58 6.11 -9.15 -2.00
C ASN A 58 4.71 -8.87 -1.42
N ILE A 59 4.50 -8.98 -0.10
CA ILE A 59 3.23 -8.60 0.53
C ILE A 59 3.35 -7.24 1.21
N PHE A 60 2.62 -6.27 0.68
CA PHE A 60 2.61 -4.89 1.14
C PHE A 60 1.27 -4.51 1.77
N THR A 61 1.29 -3.48 2.61
CA THR A 61 0.09 -2.99 3.28
C THR A 61 -0.02 -1.49 3.20
N LYS A 62 -1.22 -1.01 2.87
CA LYS A 62 -1.57 0.42 2.86
C LYS A 62 -2.85 0.66 3.63
N ASP A 63 -2.81 1.57 4.59
CA ASP A 63 -3.99 1.95 5.37
C ASP A 63 -4.97 2.74 4.52
N ARG A 64 -6.25 2.38 4.63
CA ARG A 64 -7.34 3.02 3.90
C ARG A 64 -8.08 4.06 4.76
N GLY A 65 -7.99 3.94 6.08
CA GLY A 65 -8.65 4.78 7.09
C GLY A 65 -10.16 4.54 7.26
N PHE A 66 -10.85 4.06 6.23
CA PHE A 66 -12.29 3.76 6.28
C PHE A 66 -12.60 2.38 5.72
N PRO A 67 -13.61 1.68 6.26
CA PRO A 67 -13.98 0.37 5.77
C PRO A 67 -14.51 0.44 4.33
N PRO A 68 -14.43 -0.67 3.57
CA PRO A 68 -15.03 -0.74 2.25
C PRO A 68 -16.53 -0.44 2.31
N GLY A 69 -16.99 0.53 1.51
CA GLY A 69 -18.41 0.91 1.45
C GLY A 69 -18.82 2.01 2.42
N ASP A 70 -17.91 2.53 3.25
CA ASP A 70 -18.20 3.65 4.16
C ASP A 70 -18.76 4.87 3.41
N PRO A 71 -19.93 5.41 3.80
CA PRO A 71 -20.59 6.50 3.09
C PRO A 71 -19.75 7.77 3.00
N ARG A 72 -18.80 8.00 3.92
CA ARG A 72 -17.91 9.17 3.94
C ARG A 72 -16.91 9.17 2.78
N ARG A 73 -16.57 7.98 2.26
CA ARG A 73 -15.52 7.74 1.24
C ARG A 73 -16.03 7.03 -0.01
N CYS A 74 -17.19 6.38 0.04
CA CYS A 74 -17.65 5.51 -1.04
C CYS A 74 -18.09 6.35 -2.25
N ARG A 75 -17.41 6.15 -3.39
CA ARG A 75 -17.79 6.75 -4.69
C ARG A 75 -19.26 6.56 -5.02
N ALA A 76 -19.83 5.40 -4.69
CA ALA A 76 -21.23 5.10 -5.00
C ALA A 76 -22.21 6.04 -4.30
N LYS A 77 -21.85 6.60 -3.12
CA LYS A 77 -22.69 7.55 -2.38
C LYS A 77 -22.31 9.01 -2.63
N ARG A 78 -21.01 9.32 -2.69
CA ARG A 78 -20.50 10.69 -2.79
C ARG A 78 -20.32 11.18 -4.23
N GLY A 79 -20.22 10.28 -5.20
CA GLY A 79 -19.68 10.60 -6.52
C GLY A 79 -18.18 10.94 -6.46
N GLY A 80 -17.52 11.02 -7.62
CA GLY A 80 -16.12 11.44 -7.70
C GLY A 80 -15.06 10.33 -7.61
N ALA A 81 -13.78 10.74 -7.61
CA ALA A 81 -12.63 9.83 -7.62
C ALA A 81 -12.49 9.07 -6.28
N ARG A 82 -11.94 7.85 -6.33
CA ARG A 82 -11.66 7.06 -5.12
C ARG A 82 -10.52 7.71 -4.35
N GLU A 83 -10.85 8.45 -3.30
CA GLU A 83 -9.85 9.06 -2.42
C GLU A 83 -8.88 7.99 -1.86
N GLY A 84 -7.59 8.34 -1.75
CA GLY A 84 -6.55 7.50 -1.14
C GLY A 84 -5.82 6.52 -2.07
N PHE A 85 -6.25 6.37 -3.33
CA PHE A 85 -5.63 5.45 -4.31
C PHE A 85 -5.27 6.11 -5.64
N HIS A 86 -5.16 7.44 -5.68
CA HIS A 86 -4.91 8.20 -6.92
C HIS A 86 -3.64 7.76 -7.66
N GLN A 87 -2.66 7.22 -6.96
CA GLN A 87 -1.38 6.78 -7.52
C GLN A 87 -1.16 5.27 -7.35
N LEU A 88 -2.20 4.48 -7.06
CA LEU A 88 -2.04 3.05 -6.76
C LEU A 88 -1.33 2.28 -7.88
N GLU A 89 -1.66 2.58 -9.14
CA GLU A 89 -1.01 1.95 -10.30
C GLU A 89 0.48 2.27 -10.37
N LYS A 90 0.86 3.53 -10.18
CA LYS A 90 2.27 3.95 -10.14
C LYS A 90 3.02 3.44 -8.91
N GLU A 91 2.36 3.39 -7.77
CA GLU A 91 2.91 2.75 -6.57
C GLU A 91 3.14 1.26 -6.82
N PHE A 92 2.20 0.58 -7.48
CA PHE A 92 2.29 -0.85 -7.79
C PHE A 92 3.45 -1.18 -8.73
N GLU A 93 3.67 -0.38 -9.78
CA GLU A 93 4.83 -0.51 -10.68
C GLU A 93 6.16 -0.49 -9.91
N LEU A 94 6.26 0.33 -8.84
CA LEU A 94 7.47 0.46 -8.03
C LEU A 94 7.69 -0.69 -7.03
N LEU A 95 6.65 -1.48 -6.71
CA LEU A 95 6.75 -2.51 -5.68
C LEU A 95 7.74 -3.63 -6.02
N ASP A 96 7.99 -3.89 -7.30
CA ASP A 96 8.99 -4.86 -7.72
C ASP A 96 10.41 -4.43 -7.31
N ASP A 97 10.76 -3.15 -7.51
CA ASP A 97 12.04 -2.60 -7.08
C ASP A 97 12.17 -2.60 -5.55
N VAL A 98 11.08 -2.29 -4.84
CA VAL A 98 11.04 -2.37 -3.38
C VAL A 98 11.27 -3.81 -2.91
N SER A 99 10.63 -4.79 -3.53
CA SER A 99 10.81 -6.22 -3.22
C SER A 99 12.27 -6.66 -3.41
N LYS A 100 12.89 -6.31 -4.55
CA LYS A 100 14.30 -6.59 -4.82
C LYS A 100 15.23 -5.97 -3.78
N ALA A 101 14.94 -4.73 -3.36
CA ALA A 101 15.71 -4.03 -2.35
C ALA A 101 15.56 -4.66 -0.95
N LEU A 102 14.36 -5.12 -0.60
CA LEU A 102 14.10 -5.83 0.67
C LEU A 102 14.79 -7.20 0.70
N LYS A 103 14.79 -7.92 -0.43
CA LYS A 103 15.45 -9.23 -0.57
C LYS A 103 16.98 -9.11 -0.54
N ASN A 104 17.54 -8.01 -1.05
CA ASN A 104 18.99 -7.77 -1.12
C ASN A 104 19.37 -6.44 -0.43
N PRO A 105 19.28 -6.35 0.90
CA PRO A 105 19.54 -5.12 1.61
C PRO A 105 21.00 -4.68 1.47
N ARG A 106 21.21 -3.46 0.96
CA ARG A 106 22.54 -2.83 0.86
C ARG A 106 22.61 -1.64 1.79
N LYS A 107 23.78 -1.42 2.41
CA LYS A 107 24.02 -0.19 3.17
C LYS A 107 24.18 0.97 2.19
N VAL A 108 23.18 1.84 2.13
CA VAL A 108 23.20 3.03 1.28
C VAL A 108 23.32 4.26 2.18
N LYS A 109 24.27 5.15 1.87
CA LYS A 109 24.32 6.48 2.48
C LYS A 109 23.39 7.39 1.70
N VAL A 110 22.20 7.66 2.24
CA VAL A 110 21.29 8.64 1.65
C VAL A 110 21.85 10.03 1.92
N LYS A 111 22.29 10.73 0.88
CA LYS A 111 22.56 12.17 1.00
C LYS A 111 21.22 12.86 1.21
N LYS A 112 20.96 13.37 2.41
CA LYS A 112 19.83 14.28 2.62
C LYS A 112 20.11 15.52 1.80
N VAL A 113 19.33 15.73 0.76
CA VAL A 113 19.36 16.99 0.02
C VAL A 113 18.83 18.06 0.97
N GLU A 114 19.63 19.07 1.24
CA GLU A 114 19.18 20.20 2.07
C GLU A 114 18.10 20.98 1.32
N LYS A 115 17.20 21.62 2.07
CA LYS A 115 16.19 22.49 1.46
C LYS A 115 16.93 23.64 0.77
N ILE A 116 16.57 23.91 -0.48
CA ILE A 116 17.02 25.11 -1.17
C ILE A 116 16.64 26.35 -0.37
N SER A 117 17.52 27.36 -0.36
CA SER A 117 17.23 28.61 0.31
C SER A 117 16.08 29.35 -0.39
N PRO A 118 15.32 30.22 0.32
CA PRO A 118 14.27 31.03 -0.31
C PRO A 118 14.79 31.94 -1.45
N GLU A 119 16.06 32.37 -1.37
CA GLU A 119 16.70 33.21 -2.38
C GLU A 119 17.00 32.42 -3.65
N GLU A 120 17.53 31.22 -3.50
CA GLU A 120 17.82 30.31 -4.60
C GLU A 120 16.54 29.83 -5.28
N PHE A 121 15.49 29.56 -4.51
CA PHE A 121 14.15 29.27 -5.06
C PHE A 121 13.61 30.44 -5.89
N LYS A 122 13.72 31.69 -5.41
CA LYS A 122 13.28 32.87 -6.16
C LYS A 122 14.09 33.07 -7.45
N LYS A 123 15.38 32.74 -7.44
CA LYS A 123 16.23 32.80 -8.62
C LYS A 123 15.79 31.77 -9.68
N ILE A 124 15.64 30.51 -9.29
CA ILE A 124 15.16 29.43 -10.18
C ILE A 124 13.78 29.78 -10.75
N ALA A 125 12.86 30.26 -9.93
CA ALA A 125 11.50 30.63 -10.37
C ALA A 125 11.47 31.81 -11.36
N ARG A 126 12.50 32.67 -11.37
CA ARG A 126 12.64 33.76 -12.35
C ARG A 126 13.30 33.31 -13.64
N GLU A 127 14.23 32.37 -13.59
CA GLU A 127 14.91 31.81 -14.77
C GLU A 127 14.02 30.85 -15.57
N CYS A 128 12.99 30.26 -14.96
CA CYS A 128 12.00 29.43 -15.64
C CYS A 128 10.79 30.19 -16.22
N LYS A 129 10.84 31.54 -16.27
CA LYS A 129 9.87 32.38 -17.00
C LYS A 129 10.41 32.72 -18.38
#